data_AF-A0AAN8SJ82-F1
#
_entry.id   AF-A0AAN8SJ82-F1
#
_cell.length_a   1.000
_cell.length_b   1.000
_cell.length_c   1.000
_cell.angle_alpha   90.00
_cell.angle_beta   90.00
_cell.angle_gamma   90.00
#
_symmetry.space_group_name_H-M   'P 1'
#
loop_
_entity.id
_entity.type
_entity.pdbx_description
1 polymer ?
#
loop_
_entity_poly.entity_id
_entity_poly.type
_entity_poly.pdbx_seq_one_letter_code
_entity_poly.pdbx_strand_id
1 'polypeptide(L)'
;MNSLGTSIVNGIYRIVINQILQSPGIYYRSELDHNGISVYTGTIISDWGGRSELEIDRKARIWARVSRKQKISILVLSSAMGLNLREILENVCYPEIFLSFLNDKERKKIGSKENSILEFYQQFACVGGDPVFSESLCKELQKKFFQQRCELGRIGRRNMNRKLNLDIPQNNTFLLPRDILAAADHLIGLKFGMGALDDMNHLKNKRIRSVADLLQDQFGLALVRLENVVRGTICGAIRHKLIPTPQNLVTSPPLTTTYESFFGLHPLSQVLDRTNPLTQIVHGRKLSYLGPGGLTGRTASFRIRDIHPSHYGRICPIDTSEGINVGLIGSLSIHARIGHWGSLESPFYEISERSTGVRMLYLSPGSDEYYMVAAGNSLALNRDIQEEQGQILADGAATVGGELALGKNVLVAYMPWEGYNSEDAVLISERLVYEDIYTSFHIRKYEIHTHVTSQGPEKVTNEIPHLEAHLLRNLDKKGIVMLGSWVETGDILVGKLTPQVVKESSYAPEDRLLRAILGIQVSTSKETCLKLPIGGRGRVIDVRWIQKRGGSSYNPETIRVYISQKREIKVGDKVAGRHGNKELARKYLVLRSLGEQYRIPKMLQNLFDCSFENYDL
;
A
#
# COMPACT_ATOMS: atom_id res chain seq x y z
N MET A 1 6.09 -4.39 -14.81
CA MET A 1 6.18 -5.31 -13.65
C MET A 1 6.94 -6.55 -14.09
N ASN A 2 7.69 -7.20 -13.21
CA ASN A 2 8.31 -8.50 -13.51
C ASN A 2 7.30 -9.65 -13.33
N SER A 3 7.74 -10.87 -13.64
CA SER A 3 6.92 -12.10 -13.50
C SER A 3 6.42 -12.36 -12.08
N LEU A 4 7.11 -11.83 -11.06
CA LEU A 4 6.74 -11.95 -9.64
C LEU A 4 5.72 -10.89 -9.19
N GLY A 5 5.26 -10.02 -10.08
CA GLY A 5 4.30 -8.95 -9.74
C GLY A 5 4.93 -7.76 -9.02
N THR A 6 6.25 -7.57 -9.13
CA THR A 6 6.99 -6.47 -8.49
C THR A 6 7.49 -5.45 -9.51
N SER A 7 7.80 -4.24 -9.05
CA SER A 7 8.43 -3.18 -9.84
C SER A 7 9.79 -2.83 -9.25
N ILE A 8 10.70 -2.32 -10.09
CA ILE A 8 12.01 -1.84 -9.65
C ILE A 8 12.02 -0.33 -9.79
N VAL A 9 12.21 0.37 -8.68
CA VAL A 9 12.16 1.84 -8.61
C VAL A 9 13.43 2.29 -7.93
N ASN A 10 14.30 3.01 -8.64
CA ASN A 10 15.61 3.42 -8.14
C ASN A 10 16.45 2.23 -7.60
N GLY A 11 16.35 1.06 -8.25
CA GLY A 11 17.05 -0.16 -7.85
C GLY A 11 16.47 -0.90 -6.64
N ILE A 12 15.30 -0.47 -6.13
CA ILE A 12 14.61 -1.10 -5.01
C ILE A 12 13.38 -1.84 -5.54
N TYR A 13 13.22 -3.10 -5.13
CA TYR A 13 12.02 -3.88 -5.40
C TYR A 13 10.85 -3.31 -4.59
N ARG A 14 9.78 -2.98 -5.28
CA ARG A 14 8.54 -2.47 -4.71
C ARG A 14 7.37 -3.30 -5.19
N ILE A 15 6.31 -3.29 -4.39
CA ILE A 15 5.07 -3.97 -4.69
C ILE A 15 3.91 -3.02 -4.41
N VAL A 16 2.90 -3.09 -5.28
CA VAL A 16 1.70 -2.27 -5.13
C VAL A 16 0.61 -3.16 -4.51
N ILE A 17 0.20 -2.82 -3.30
CA ILE A 17 -0.84 -3.56 -2.58
C ILE A 17 -2.21 -3.19 -3.13
N ASN A 18 -3.10 -4.17 -3.24
CA ASN A 18 -4.48 -3.96 -3.67
C ASN A 18 -5.25 -3.16 -2.62
N GLN A 19 -6.12 -2.25 -3.07
CA GLN A 19 -6.93 -1.42 -2.18
C GLN A 19 -8.36 -1.95 -2.09
N ILE A 20 -8.98 -1.93 -0.92
CA ILE A 20 -10.41 -2.20 -0.75
C ILE A 20 -11.15 -0.90 -0.42
N LEU A 21 -12.11 -0.55 -1.27
CA LEU A 21 -12.91 0.67 -1.16
C LEU A 21 -14.40 0.34 -1.15
N GLN A 22 -15.22 1.32 -0.78
CA GLN A 22 -16.66 1.23 -1.01
C GLN A 22 -16.93 1.20 -2.52
N SER A 23 -17.75 0.27 -2.98
CA SER A 23 -18.10 0.16 -4.39
C SER A 23 -18.95 1.38 -4.82
N PRO A 24 -18.81 1.90 -6.05
CA PRO A 24 -19.70 2.95 -6.55
C PRO A 24 -21.16 2.49 -6.57
N GLY A 25 -22.10 3.40 -6.28
CA GLY A 25 -23.53 3.07 -6.13
C GLY A 25 -24.23 3.98 -5.10
N ILE A 26 -25.38 3.55 -4.60
CA ILE A 26 -26.14 4.23 -3.55
C ILE A 26 -26.29 3.33 -2.32
N TYR A 27 -26.15 3.93 -1.14
CA TYR A 27 -26.24 3.25 0.15
C TYR A 27 -27.12 4.02 1.11
N TYR A 28 -28.02 3.33 1.79
CA TYR A 28 -28.93 3.93 2.75
C TYR A 28 -28.56 3.58 4.18
N ARG A 29 -28.54 4.60 5.03
CA ARG A 29 -28.25 4.47 6.46
C ARG A 29 -29.24 5.27 7.29
N SER A 30 -29.38 4.89 8.55
CA SER A 30 -30.07 5.65 9.57
C SER A 30 -29.09 5.99 10.69
N GLU A 31 -29.09 7.25 11.12
CA GLU A 31 -28.36 7.72 12.29
C GLU A 31 -29.35 8.37 13.26
N LEU A 32 -29.15 8.18 14.56
CA LEU A 32 -29.91 8.90 15.56
C LEU A 32 -29.29 10.29 15.74
N ASP A 33 -30.11 11.33 15.59
CA ASP A 33 -29.70 12.69 15.93
C ASP A 33 -29.58 12.86 17.46
N HIS A 34 -29.04 13.99 17.90
CA HIS A 34 -28.84 14.37 19.30
C HIS A 34 -30.15 14.34 20.11
N ASN A 35 -31.29 14.47 19.42
CA ASN A 35 -32.63 14.42 19.99
C ASN A 35 -33.27 13.02 19.95
N GLY A 36 -32.52 11.98 19.56
CA GLY A 36 -33.02 10.59 19.45
C GLY A 36 -33.91 10.31 18.23
N ILE A 37 -34.01 11.24 17.28
CA ILE A 37 -34.81 11.08 16.05
C ILE A 37 -33.95 10.44 14.97
N SER A 38 -34.46 9.38 14.34
CA SER A 38 -33.80 8.72 13.21
C SER A 38 -33.76 9.64 11.98
N VAL A 39 -32.56 10.00 11.55
CA VAL A 39 -32.29 10.69 10.29
C VAL A 39 -31.87 9.65 9.26
N TYR A 40 -32.59 9.62 8.15
CA TYR A 40 -32.32 8.71 7.03
C TYR A 40 -31.50 9.43 5.96
N THR A 41 -30.41 8.79 5.55
CA THR A 41 -29.46 9.34 4.59
C THR A 41 -29.18 8.32 3.48
N GLY A 42 -29.33 8.74 2.23
CA GLY A 42 -28.89 7.99 1.03
C GLY A 42 -27.60 8.58 0.48
N THR A 43 -26.49 7.86 0.56
CA THR A 43 -25.19 8.29 0.05
C THR A 43 -24.92 7.70 -1.32
N ILE A 44 -24.81 8.56 -2.33
CA ILE A 44 -24.38 8.22 -3.69
C ILE A 44 -22.86 8.36 -3.76
N ILE A 45 -22.19 7.31 -4.21
CA ILE A 45 -20.75 7.21 -4.38
C ILE A 45 -20.46 7.00 -5.86
N SER A 46 -19.75 7.96 -6.44
CA SER A 46 -19.29 7.93 -7.83
C SER A 46 -17.99 7.15 -7.97
N ASP A 47 -17.76 6.54 -9.14
CA ASP A 47 -16.51 5.82 -9.45
C ASP A 47 -15.36 6.80 -9.65
N TRP A 48 -15.66 7.89 -10.36
CA TRP A 48 -14.79 9.05 -10.49
C TRP A 48 -15.50 10.26 -9.88
N GLY A 49 -15.01 10.72 -8.73
CA GLY A 49 -15.49 11.95 -8.12
C GLY A 49 -15.72 11.93 -6.62
N GLY A 50 -16.70 12.74 -6.21
CA GLY A 50 -17.09 12.91 -4.82
C GLY A 50 -18.24 12.01 -4.39
N ARG A 51 -18.67 12.22 -3.15
CA ARG A 51 -19.91 11.66 -2.59
C ARG A 51 -20.99 12.73 -2.61
N SER A 52 -22.22 12.31 -2.88
CA SER A 52 -23.43 13.13 -2.76
C SER A 52 -24.37 12.47 -1.77
N GLU A 53 -24.98 13.23 -0.89
CA GLU A 53 -25.89 12.69 0.14
C GLU A 53 -27.30 13.23 -0.09
N LEU A 54 -28.30 12.36 0.09
CA LEU A 54 -29.71 12.71 0.17
C LEU A 54 -30.13 12.53 1.62
N GLU A 55 -30.71 13.56 2.24
CA GLU A 55 -31.07 13.58 3.66
C GLU A 55 -32.53 14.03 3.81
N ILE A 56 -33.33 13.32 4.61
CA ILE A 56 -34.68 13.77 4.97
C ILE A 56 -34.62 14.53 6.29
N ASP A 57 -35.03 15.80 6.28
CA ASP A 57 -35.10 16.63 7.47
C ASP A 57 -36.32 16.28 8.37
N ARG A 58 -36.37 16.91 9.54
CA ARG A 58 -37.45 16.73 10.52
C ARG A 58 -38.83 17.13 9.99
N LYS A 59 -38.90 18.04 9.01
CA LYS A 59 -40.14 18.47 8.33
C LYS A 59 -40.49 17.60 7.12
N ALA A 60 -39.84 16.43 6.98
CA ALA A 60 -40.00 15.52 5.85
C ALA A 60 -39.56 16.08 4.49
N ARG A 61 -38.72 17.12 4.47
CA ARG A 61 -38.12 17.67 3.26
C ARG A 61 -36.80 16.99 2.96
N ILE A 62 -36.61 16.59 1.72
CA ILE A 62 -35.44 15.92 1.15
C ILE A 62 -34.45 16.95 0.61
N TRP A 63 -33.23 16.88 1.13
CA TRP A 63 -32.13 17.75 0.77
C TRP A 63 -31.03 16.94 0.10
N ALA A 64 -30.48 17.44 -0.99
CA ALA A 64 -29.25 16.95 -1.60
C ALA A 64 -28.06 17.77 -1.07
N ARG A 65 -27.11 17.10 -0.40
CA ARG A 65 -25.81 17.66 -0.07
C ARG A 65 -24.80 17.18 -1.09
N VAL A 66 -24.47 18.05 -2.04
CA VAL A 66 -23.47 17.72 -3.08
C VAL A 66 -22.09 18.31 -2.79
N SER A 67 -21.97 19.25 -1.85
CA SER A 67 -20.70 19.77 -1.35
C SER A 67 -20.73 19.85 0.19
N ARG A 68 -19.57 19.99 0.83
CA ARG A 68 -19.50 20.16 2.30
C ARG A 68 -20.13 21.46 2.80
N LYS A 69 -20.50 22.39 1.90
CA LYS A 69 -20.84 23.77 2.25
C LYS A 69 -22.34 23.98 2.46
N GLN A 70 -23.21 23.39 1.64
CA GLN A 70 -24.64 23.72 1.67
C GLN A 70 -25.55 22.55 1.26
N LYS A 71 -26.75 22.53 1.86
CA LYS A 71 -27.87 21.65 1.48
C LYS A 71 -28.67 22.32 0.36
N ILE A 72 -28.97 21.55 -0.70
CA ILE A 72 -29.72 21.99 -1.87
C ILE A 72 -31.04 21.25 -1.90
N SER A 73 -32.14 21.92 -2.23
CA SER A 73 -33.44 21.23 -2.36
C SER A 73 -33.39 20.19 -3.48
N ILE A 74 -33.97 19.02 -3.25
CA ILE A 74 -34.04 17.95 -4.28
C ILE A 74 -34.74 18.43 -5.56
N LEU A 75 -35.72 19.33 -5.43
CA LEU A 75 -36.45 19.92 -6.55
C LEU A 75 -35.53 20.82 -7.40
N VAL A 76 -34.73 21.67 -6.74
CA VAL A 76 -33.78 22.55 -7.43
C VAL A 76 -32.73 21.73 -8.17
N LEU A 77 -32.23 20.66 -7.55
CA LEU A 77 -31.29 19.74 -8.20
C LEU A 77 -31.91 19.05 -9.43
N SER A 78 -33.10 18.45 -9.29
CA SER A 78 -33.79 17.77 -10.39
C SER A 78 -34.12 18.71 -11.54
N SER A 79 -34.56 19.94 -11.24
CA SER A 79 -34.84 20.95 -12.26
C SER A 79 -33.58 21.49 -12.93
N ALA A 80 -32.49 21.68 -12.19
CA ALA A 80 -31.19 22.03 -12.78
C ALA A 80 -30.64 20.93 -13.70
N MET A 81 -30.97 19.66 -13.45
CA MET A 81 -30.63 18.54 -14.34
C MET A 81 -31.59 18.39 -15.53
N GLY A 82 -32.62 19.23 -15.61
CA GLY A 82 -33.45 19.39 -16.80
C GLY A 82 -34.88 18.89 -16.71
N LEU A 83 -35.37 18.50 -15.52
CA LEU A 83 -36.76 18.10 -15.33
C LEU A 83 -37.67 19.28 -14.97
N ASN A 84 -38.86 19.31 -15.55
CA ASN A 84 -39.89 20.27 -15.16
C ASN A 84 -40.66 19.78 -13.93
N LEU A 85 -41.30 20.69 -13.18
CA LEU A 85 -42.06 20.32 -11.97
C LEU A 85 -43.13 19.25 -12.25
N ARG A 86 -43.82 19.35 -13.39
CA ARG A 86 -44.81 18.36 -13.83
C ARG A 86 -44.18 16.98 -14.04
N GLU A 87 -43.05 16.92 -14.74
CA GLU A 87 -42.32 15.68 -14.99
C GLU A 87 -41.80 15.07 -13.69
N ILE A 88 -41.35 15.89 -12.73
CA ILE A 88 -40.93 15.40 -11.41
C ILE A 88 -42.11 14.71 -10.72
N LEU A 89 -43.28 15.37 -10.66
CA LEU A 89 -44.45 14.84 -9.96
C LEU A 89 -45.05 13.59 -10.62
N GLU A 90 -44.97 13.48 -11.95
CA GLU A 90 -45.44 12.30 -12.69
C GLU A 90 -44.50 11.08 -12.53
N ASN A 91 -43.22 11.30 -12.17
CA ASN A 91 -42.20 10.25 -12.08
C ASN A 91 -41.82 9.85 -10.65
N VAL A 92 -42.45 10.42 -9.62
CA VAL A 92 -42.20 10.08 -8.21
C VAL A 92 -43.37 9.29 -7.60
N CYS A 93 -43.06 8.40 -6.68
CA CYS A 93 -44.05 7.58 -5.98
C CYS A 93 -44.79 8.37 -4.88
N TYR A 94 -44.17 9.41 -4.34
CA TYR A 94 -44.69 10.19 -3.20
C TYR A 94 -44.84 11.69 -3.53
N PRO A 95 -45.65 12.09 -4.52
CA PRO A 95 -45.74 13.48 -4.99
C PRO A 95 -46.12 14.47 -3.90
N GLU A 96 -46.93 14.06 -2.91
CA GLU A 96 -47.33 14.90 -1.78
C GLU A 96 -46.14 15.37 -0.94
N ILE A 97 -45.15 14.50 -0.75
CA ILE A 97 -43.93 14.83 0.01
C ILE A 97 -43.08 15.81 -0.80
N PHE A 98 -42.97 15.64 -2.12
CA PHE A 98 -42.30 16.61 -3.00
C PHE A 98 -43.04 17.94 -3.08
N LEU A 99 -44.37 17.96 -2.96
CA LEU A 99 -45.17 19.18 -2.93
C LEU A 99 -45.04 19.94 -1.59
N SER A 100 -44.81 19.26 -0.47
CA SER A 100 -44.62 19.87 0.86
C SER A 100 -43.45 20.86 0.94
N PHE A 101 -42.57 20.85 -0.05
CA PHE A 101 -41.45 21.79 -0.18
C PHE A 101 -41.83 23.17 -0.70
N LEU A 102 -42.99 23.31 -1.35
CA LEU A 102 -43.29 24.49 -2.15
C LEU A 102 -44.04 25.56 -1.34
N ASN A 103 -43.38 26.70 -1.07
CA ASN A 103 -44.09 27.96 -0.80
C ASN A 103 -44.51 28.64 -2.12
N ASP A 104 -45.54 29.50 -2.12
CA ASP A 104 -46.03 30.19 -3.34
C ASP A 104 -44.94 31.02 -4.06
N LYS A 105 -43.93 31.49 -3.34
CA LYS A 105 -42.74 32.17 -3.90
C LYS A 105 -41.78 31.22 -4.64
N GLU A 106 -41.65 29.98 -4.18
CA GLU A 106 -40.74 28.96 -4.74
C GLU A 106 -41.36 28.29 -5.97
N ARG A 107 -42.69 28.14 -6.02
CA ARG A 107 -43.44 27.71 -7.21
C ARG A 107 -43.13 28.54 -8.46
N LYS A 108 -43.02 29.87 -8.30
CA LYS A 108 -42.71 30.79 -9.41
C LYS A 108 -41.24 30.72 -9.86
N LYS A 109 -40.32 30.35 -8.96
CA LYS A 109 -38.86 30.26 -9.26
C LYS A 109 -38.48 28.96 -9.96
N ILE A 110 -39.07 27.83 -9.55
CA ILE A 110 -38.81 26.50 -10.14
C ILE A 110 -39.43 26.37 -11.55
N GLY A 111 -40.35 27.27 -11.93
CA GLY A 111 -41.03 27.24 -13.23
C GLY A 111 -40.12 27.46 -14.46
N SER A 112 -38.92 28.04 -14.30
CA SER A 112 -37.94 28.21 -15.39
C SER A 112 -36.66 27.41 -15.12
N LYS A 113 -36.19 26.71 -16.15
CA LYS A 113 -34.97 25.90 -16.11
C LYS A 113 -33.73 26.76 -15.85
N GLU A 114 -33.68 27.95 -16.45
CA GLU A 114 -32.58 28.91 -16.28
C GLU A 114 -32.46 29.35 -14.82
N ASN A 115 -33.59 29.68 -14.18
CA ASN A 115 -33.62 30.10 -12.78
C ASN A 115 -33.18 28.98 -11.84
N SER A 116 -33.59 27.74 -12.12
CA SER A 116 -33.18 26.57 -11.33
C SER A 116 -31.68 26.30 -11.43
N ILE A 117 -31.10 26.46 -12.63
CA ILE A 117 -29.64 26.34 -12.85
C ILE A 117 -28.88 27.43 -12.09
N LEU A 118 -29.38 28.67 -12.10
CA LEU A 118 -28.77 29.79 -11.37
C LEU A 118 -28.82 29.58 -9.86
N GLU A 119 -29.97 29.21 -9.32
CA GLU A 119 -30.14 28.92 -7.89
C GLU A 119 -29.24 27.77 -7.46
N PHE A 120 -29.18 26.71 -8.26
CA PHE A 120 -28.27 25.59 -8.05
C PHE A 120 -26.81 26.04 -8.04
N TYR A 121 -26.39 26.87 -9.00
CA TYR A 121 -25.02 27.39 -9.08
C TYR A 121 -24.66 28.25 -7.86
N GLN A 122 -25.54 29.16 -7.47
CA GLN A 122 -25.35 30.03 -6.29
C GLN A 122 -25.11 29.19 -5.02
N GLN A 123 -25.96 28.18 -4.78
CA GLN A 123 -25.84 27.30 -3.62
C GLN A 123 -24.62 26.38 -3.70
N PHE A 124 -24.29 25.87 -4.89
CA PHE A 124 -23.15 24.98 -5.09
C PHE A 124 -21.81 25.70 -4.94
N ALA A 125 -21.66 26.88 -5.54
CA ALA A 125 -20.42 27.65 -5.56
C ALA A 125 -20.27 28.58 -4.33
N CYS A 126 -21.35 28.82 -3.58
CA CYS A 126 -21.43 29.77 -2.47
C CYS A 126 -20.96 31.19 -2.87
N VAL A 127 -21.35 31.64 -4.07
CA VAL A 127 -20.99 32.96 -4.60
C VAL A 127 -22.02 33.99 -4.12
N GLY A 128 -21.55 35.09 -3.53
CA GLY A 128 -22.39 36.25 -3.20
C GLY A 128 -22.61 37.13 -4.45
N GLY A 129 -23.86 37.36 -4.82
CA GLY A 129 -24.28 38.17 -5.97
C GLY A 129 -25.44 37.54 -6.74
N ASP A 130 -26.00 38.28 -7.70
CA ASP A 130 -27.05 37.81 -8.62
C ASP A 130 -26.43 37.39 -9.97
N PRO A 131 -25.95 36.15 -10.13
CA PRO A 131 -25.46 35.64 -11.42
C PRO A 131 -26.56 35.70 -12.47
N VAL A 132 -26.18 36.17 -13.67
CA VAL A 132 -27.03 36.14 -14.86
C VAL A 132 -26.79 34.83 -15.60
N PHE A 133 -27.87 34.22 -16.10
CA PHE A 133 -27.78 32.98 -16.86
C PHE A 133 -26.92 33.19 -18.11
N SER A 134 -25.96 32.30 -18.32
CA SER A 134 -25.07 32.31 -19.49
C SER A 134 -24.69 30.90 -19.88
N GLU A 135 -24.43 30.68 -21.17
CA GLU A 135 -24.01 29.37 -21.68
C GLU A 135 -22.65 28.93 -21.10
N SER A 136 -21.78 29.89 -20.76
CA SER A 136 -20.52 29.64 -20.06
C SER A 136 -20.72 29.05 -18.66
N LEU A 137 -21.72 29.52 -17.92
CA LEU A 137 -22.09 28.99 -16.60
C LEU A 137 -22.58 27.54 -16.69
N CYS A 138 -23.38 27.22 -17.71
CA CYS A 138 -23.78 25.83 -17.99
C CYS A 138 -22.58 24.93 -18.28
N LYS A 139 -21.63 25.38 -19.10
CA LYS A 139 -20.38 24.64 -19.38
C LYS A 139 -19.54 24.45 -18.13
N GLU A 140 -19.48 25.47 -17.28
CA GLU A 140 -18.76 25.40 -16.01
C GLU A 140 -19.40 24.40 -15.03
N LEU A 141 -20.73 24.42 -14.88
CA LEU A 141 -21.47 23.43 -14.10
C LEU A 141 -21.29 22.01 -14.65
N GLN A 142 -21.41 21.84 -15.97
CA GLN A 142 -21.20 20.54 -16.62
C GLN A 142 -19.81 19.98 -16.30
N LYS A 143 -18.78 20.82 -16.33
CA LYS A 143 -17.41 20.43 -16.01
C LYS A 143 -17.16 20.21 -14.51
N LYS A 144 -17.60 21.13 -13.64
CA LYS A 144 -17.32 21.10 -12.19
C LYS A 144 -18.21 20.14 -11.41
N PHE A 145 -19.44 19.94 -11.85
CA PHE A 145 -20.43 19.11 -11.15
C PHE A 145 -20.60 17.76 -11.82
N PHE A 146 -21.01 17.73 -13.09
CA PHE A 146 -21.40 16.47 -13.74
C PHE A 146 -20.20 15.58 -14.05
N GLN A 147 -19.13 16.13 -14.64
CA GLN A 147 -17.92 15.35 -14.94
C GLN A 147 -17.14 14.95 -13.68
N GLN A 148 -17.10 15.79 -12.65
CA GLN A 148 -16.27 15.53 -11.46
C GLN A 148 -16.99 14.86 -10.30
N ARG A 149 -18.33 14.85 -10.25
CA ARG A 149 -19.08 14.30 -9.09
C ARG A 149 -20.16 13.31 -9.46
N CYS A 150 -20.58 13.25 -10.71
CA CYS A 150 -21.72 12.44 -11.14
C CYS A 150 -21.32 11.24 -12.02
N GLU A 151 -20.03 10.93 -12.17
CA GLU A 151 -19.58 9.78 -12.94
C GLU A 151 -19.65 8.50 -12.09
N LEU A 152 -20.78 7.79 -12.21
CA LEU A 152 -21.02 6.50 -11.57
C LEU A 152 -20.13 5.37 -12.12
N GLY A 153 -19.64 5.52 -13.35
CA GLY A 153 -18.97 4.45 -14.08
C GLY A 153 -19.90 3.25 -14.35
N ARG A 154 -19.35 2.19 -14.97
CA ARG A 154 -20.13 0.98 -15.30
C ARG A 154 -20.61 0.24 -14.04
N ILE A 155 -19.75 0.17 -13.03
CA ILE A 155 -20.05 -0.52 -11.76
C ILE A 155 -21.14 0.24 -10.99
N GLY A 156 -20.99 1.57 -10.83
CA GLY A 156 -21.98 2.38 -10.13
C GLY A 156 -23.33 2.38 -10.83
N ARG A 157 -23.37 2.50 -12.16
CA ARG A 157 -24.61 2.37 -12.95
C ARG A 157 -25.30 1.04 -12.69
N ARG A 158 -24.56 -0.08 -12.75
CA ARG A 158 -25.11 -1.41 -12.47
C ARG A 158 -25.63 -1.55 -11.04
N ASN A 159 -24.91 -1.05 -10.05
CA ASN A 159 -25.31 -1.14 -8.65
C ASN A 159 -26.54 -0.27 -8.36
N MET A 160 -26.58 0.96 -8.90
CA MET A 160 -27.75 1.86 -8.85
C MET A 160 -28.98 1.18 -9.44
N ASN A 161 -28.87 0.63 -10.65
CA ASN A 161 -29.97 -0.03 -11.33
C ASN A 161 -30.52 -1.21 -10.52
N ARG A 162 -29.64 -2.05 -9.97
CA ARG A 162 -30.04 -3.19 -9.14
C ARG A 162 -30.72 -2.76 -7.85
N LYS A 163 -30.20 -1.72 -7.19
CA LYS A 163 -30.72 -1.24 -5.90
C LYS A 163 -32.05 -0.50 -6.04
N LEU A 164 -32.19 0.32 -7.08
CA LEU A 164 -33.37 1.16 -7.32
C LEU A 164 -34.37 0.56 -8.31
N ASN A 165 -34.13 -0.68 -8.76
CA ASN A 165 -34.92 -1.38 -9.78
C ASN A 165 -35.11 -0.55 -11.07
N LEU A 166 -34.02 -0.01 -11.60
CA LEU A 166 -34.00 0.80 -12.83
C LEU A 166 -33.47 0.00 -14.01
N ASP A 167 -34.10 0.17 -15.18
CA ASP A 167 -33.64 -0.42 -16.45
C ASP A 167 -32.98 0.64 -17.33
N ILE A 168 -31.77 1.07 -16.95
CA ILE A 168 -30.97 2.04 -17.70
C ILE A 168 -29.74 1.34 -18.29
N PRO A 169 -29.41 1.53 -19.58
CA PRO A 169 -28.25 0.88 -20.18
C PRO A 169 -26.94 1.11 -19.42
N GLN A 170 -26.13 0.07 -19.26
CA GLN A 170 -24.86 0.14 -18.50
C GLN A 170 -23.81 1.09 -19.12
N ASN A 171 -23.98 1.44 -20.40
CA ASN A 171 -23.12 2.40 -21.09
C ASN A 171 -23.33 3.84 -20.60
N ASN A 172 -24.46 4.14 -19.92
CA ASN A 172 -24.70 5.45 -19.32
C ASN A 172 -23.97 5.55 -17.98
N THR A 173 -22.75 6.07 -18.01
CA THR A 173 -21.86 6.18 -16.83
C THR A 173 -22.14 7.37 -15.94
N PHE A 174 -22.99 8.31 -16.34
CA PHE A 174 -23.33 9.51 -15.55
C PHE A 174 -24.65 9.35 -14.80
N LEU A 175 -24.76 10.03 -13.67
CA LEU A 175 -26.00 10.17 -12.88
C LEU A 175 -27.05 10.94 -13.69
N LEU A 176 -28.25 10.37 -13.80
CA LEU A 176 -29.39 10.92 -14.51
C LEU A 176 -30.43 11.49 -13.53
N PRO A 177 -31.28 12.43 -13.96
CA PRO A 177 -32.36 12.96 -13.11
C PRO A 177 -33.26 11.85 -12.54
N ARG A 178 -33.58 10.84 -13.35
CA ARG A 178 -34.39 9.67 -12.96
C ARG A 178 -33.76 8.88 -11.81
N ASP A 179 -32.43 8.80 -11.74
CA ASP A 179 -31.74 8.09 -10.66
C ASP A 179 -31.94 8.80 -9.32
N ILE A 180 -31.92 10.13 -9.32
CA ILE A 180 -32.07 10.95 -8.11
C ILE A 180 -33.50 10.89 -7.61
N LEU A 181 -34.49 10.93 -8.50
CA LEU A 181 -35.89 10.76 -8.13
C LEU A 181 -36.13 9.37 -7.52
N ALA A 182 -35.68 8.30 -8.17
CA ALA A 182 -35.81 6.94 -7.65
C ALA A 182 -35.06 6.74 -6.33
N ALA A 183 -33.89 7.38 -6.17
CA ALA A 183 -33.15 7.37 -4.91
C ALA A 183 -33.90 8.09 -3.78
N ALA A 184 -34.52 9.24 -4.09
CA ALA A 184 -35.34 9.98 -3.14
C ALA A 184 -36.60 9.18 -2.74
N ASP A 185 -37.29 8.56 -3.70
CA ASP A 185 -38.46 7.70 -3.41
C ASP A 185 -38.10 6.51 -2.52
N HIS A 186 -36.98 5.84 -2.81
CA HIS A 186 -36.54 4.73 -1.96
C HIS A 186 -36.15 5.22 -0.55
N LEU A 187 -35.53 6.40 -0.42
CA LEU A 187 -35.23 7.01 0.88
C LEU A 187 -36.51 7.30 1.69
N ILE A 188 -37.55 7.81 1.03
CA ILE A 188 -38.87 8.04 1.62
C ILE A 188 -39.49 6.71 2.08
N GLY A 189 -39.46 5.69 1.23
CA GLY A 189 -39.95 4.35 1.57
C GLY A 189 -39.29 3.80 2.83
N LEU A 190 -37.96 3.91 2.95
CA LEU A 190 -37.23 3.48 4.14
C LEU A 190 -37.66 4.22 5.40
N LYS A 191 -37.95 5.53 5.31
CA LYS A 191 -38.48 6.30 6.44
C LYS A 191 -39.83 5.79 6.92
N PHE A 192 -40.66 5.26 6.01
CA PHE A 192 -41.95 4.62 6.33
C PHE A 192 -41.81 3.13 6.69
N GLY A 193 -40.58 2.60 6.83
CA GLY A 193 -40.34 1.20 7.17
C GLY A 193 -40.42 0.24 5.98
N MET A 194 -40.47 0.75 4.74
CA MET A 194 -40.42 -0.06 3.53
C MET A 194 -38.96 -0.32 3.12
N GLY A 195 -38.46 -1.51 3.45
CA GLY A 195 -37.13 -1.99 3.04
C GLY A 195 -36.11 -2.08 4.18
N ALA A 196 -34.89 -2.51 3.83
CA ALA A 196 -33.78 -2.68 4.76
C ALA A 196 -32.65 -1.67 4.51
N LEU A 197 -31.98 -1.25 5.58
CA LEU A 197 -30.78 -0.42 5.51
C LEU A 197 -29.57 -1.22 5.00
N ASP A 198 -28.60 -0.51 4.42
CA ASP A 198 -27.41 -1.15 3.86
C ASP A 198 -26.33 -1.39 4.90
N ASP A 199 -25.79 -2.62 4.94
CA ASP A 199 -24.55 -2.90 5.63
C ASP A 199 -23.35 -2.48 4.76
N MET A 200 -22.76 -1.33 5.08
CA MET A 200 -21.60 -0.81 4.36
C MET A 200 -20.34 -1.66 4.50
N ASN A 201 -20.23 -2.51 5.52
CA ASN A 201 -19.05 -3.35 5.76
C ASN A 201 -19.11 -4.68 4.99
N HIS A 202 -20.29 -5.06 4.52
CA HIS A 202 -20.47 -6.24 3.69
C HIS A 202 -19.59 -6.20 2.43
N LEU A 203 -18.85 -7.27 2.12
CA LEU A 203 -17.96 -7.29 0.94
C LEU A 203 -18.69 -7.13 -0.39
N LYS A 204 -20.00 -7.44 -0.46
CA LYS A 204 -20.84 -7.16 -1.64
C LYS A 204 -20.90 -5.67 -2.00
N ASN A 205 -20.70 -4.82 -1.00
CA ASN A 205 -20.70 -3.36 -1.10
C ASN A 205 -19.28 -2.79 -1.18
N LYS A 206 -18.25 -3.65 -1.25
CA LYS A 206 -16.84 -3.28 -1.40
C LYS A 206 -16.33 -3.65 -2.80
N ARG A 207 -15.35 -2.90 -3.28
CA ARG A 207 -14.61 -3.17 -4.51
C ARG A 207 -13.12 -3.23 -4.21
N ILE A 208 -12.45 -4.20 -4.79
CA ILE A 208 -10.99 -4.29 -4.83
C ILE A 208 -10.49 -3.51 -6.04
N ARG A 209 -9.57 -2.59 -5.79
CA ARG A 209 -8.78 -1.90 -6.79
C ARG A 209 -7.43 -2.57 -6.88
N SER A 210 -7.17 -3.18 -8.03
CA SER A 210 -5.90 -3.80 -8.35
C SER A 210 -4.85 -2.75 -8.72
N VAL A 211 -3.60 -3.17 -8.86
CA VAL A 211 -2.54 -2.31 -9.43
C VAL A 211 -2.92 -1.75 -10.80
N ALA A 212 -3.66 -2.51 -11.62
CA ALA A 212 -4.11 -2.06 -12.93
C ALA A 212 -5.11 -0.90 -12.81
N ASP A 213 -6.10 -1.03 -11.92
CA ASP A 213 -7.08 0.04 -11.68
C ASP A 213 -6.40 1.32 -11.17
N LEU A 214 -5.43 1.18 -10.26
CA LEU A 214 -4.71 2.33 -9.69
C LEU A 214 -3.83 3.02 -10.75
N LEU A 215 -3.14 2.24 -11.58
CA LEU A 215 -2.32 2.79 -12.66
C LEU A 215 -3.18 3.44 -13.75
N GLN A 216 -4.35 2.87 -14.05
CA GLN A 216 -5.31 3.45 -14.99
C GLN A 216 -5.76 4.84 -14.52
N ASP A 217 -6.00 5.03 -13.22
CA ASP A 217 -6.33 6.37 -12.69
C ASP A 217 -5.18 7.36 -12.84
N GLN A 218 -3.97 6.92 -12.50
CA GLN A 218 -2.78 7.77 -12.67
C GLN A 218 -2.56 8.14 -14.13
N PHE A 219 -2.82 7.20 -15.04
CA PHE A 219 -2.76 7.46 -16.47
C PHE A 219 -3.81 8.50 -16.91
N GLY A 220 -5.05 8.38 -16.45
CA GLY A 220 -6.10 9.36 -16.70
C GLY A 220 -5.71 10.76 -16.22
N LEU A 221 -5.18 10.88 -15.00
CA LEU A 221 -4.67 12.15 -14.47
C LEU A 221 -3.52 12.72 -15.31
N ALA A 222 -2.61 11.87 -15.76
CA ALA A 222 -1.49 12.28 -16.59
C ALA A 222 -1.94 12.75 -17.98
N LEU A 223 -2.97 12.13 -18.57
CA LEU A 223 -3.58 12.56 -19.82
C LEU A 223 -4.26 13.94 -19.68
N VAL A 224 -4.98 14.19 -18.58
CA VAL A 224 -5.55 15.52 -18.33
C VAL A 224 -4.46 16.60 -18.21
N ARG A 225 -3.33 16.27 -17.56
CA ARG A 225 -2.17 17.18 -17.51
C ARG A 225 -1.58 17.42 -18.89
N LEU A 226 -1.43 16.36 -19.69
CA LEU A 226 -0.93 16.44 -21.05
C LEU A 226 -1.86 17.28 -21.94
N GLU A 227 -3.17 17.11 -21.84
CA GLU A 227 -4.17 17.91 -22.54
C GLU A 227 -4.00 19.41 -22.23
N ASN A 228 -3.79 19.76 -20.95
CA ASN A 228 -3.56 21.14 -20.54
C ASN A 228 -2.26 21.72 -21.13
N VAL A 229 -1.19 20.93 -21.19
CA VAL A 229 0.09 21.33 -21.81
C VAL A 229 -0.09 21.54 -23.31
N VAL A 230 -0.69 20.57 -24.01
CA VAL A 230 -0.97 20.63 -25.44
C VAL A 230 -1.82 21.86 -25.77
N ARG A 231 -2.90 22.10 -25.01
CA ARG A 231 -3.76 23.27 -25.19
C ARG A 231 -2.98 24.58 -25.03
N GLY A 232 -2.12 24.67 -24.02
CA GLY A 232 -1.24 25.82 -23.82
C GLY A 232 -0.28 26.05 -24.99
N THR A 233 0.36 24.98 -25.48
CA THR A 233 1.28 25.03 -26.63
C THR A 233 0.57 25.46 -27.92
N ILE A 234 -0.65 24.95 -28.18
CA ILE A 234 -1.45 25.35 -29.34
C ILE A 234 -1.81 26.84 -29.25
N CYS A 235 -2.28 27.32 -28.09
CA CYS A 235 -2.58 28.74 -27.90
C CYS A 235 -1.35 29.63 -28.12
N GLY A 236 -0.17 29.19 -27.66
CA GLY A 236 1.10 29.88 -27.92
C GLY A 236 1.48 29.88 -29.41
N ALA A 237 1.37 28.74 -30.08
CA ALA A 237 1.67 28.62 -31.50
C ALA A 237 0.77 29.51 -32.37
N ILE A 238 -0.53 29.59 -32.05
CA ILE A 238 -1.48 30.48 -32.74
C ILE A 238 -1.06 31.96 -32.57
N ARG A 239 -0.67 32.38 -31.36
CA ARG A 239 -0.21 33.76 -31.09
C ARG A 239 1.02 34.13 -31.92
N HIS A 240 1.92 33.18 -32.14
CA HIS A 240 3.17 33.39 -32.87
C HIS A 240 3.12 32.95 -34.35
N LYS A 241 1.93 32.60 -34.88
CA LYS A 241 1.72 32.10 -36.27
C LYS A 241 2.65 30.92 -36.65
N LEU A 242 2.92 30.04 -35.70
CA LEU A 242 3.71 28.82 -35.91
C LEU A 242 2.78 27.64 -36.21
N ILE A 243 3.20 26.73 -37.09
CA ILE A 243 2.51 25.45 -37.35
C ILE A 243 3.04 24.42 -36.34
N PRO A 244 2.25 23.98 -35.34
CA PRO A 244 2.70 22.99 -34.39
C PRO A 244 2.75 21.60 -35.03
N THR A 245 3.86 20.88 -34.84
CA THR A 245 3.97 19.46 -35.22
C THR A 245 3.51 18.55 -34.06
N PRO A 246 2.98 17.34 -34.32
CA PRO A 246 2.56 16.41 -33.26
C PRO A 246 3.67 16.09 -32.24
N GLN A 247 4.92 16.02 -32.70
CA GLN A 247 6.08 15.77 -31.85
C GLN A 247 6.35 16.91 -30.85
N ASN A 248 6.06 18.16 -31.22
CA ASN A 248 6.23 19.32 -30.34
C ASN A 248 5.04 19.50 -29.38
N LEU A 249 3.90 18.88 -29.67
CA LEU A 249 2.70 18.94 -28.83
C LEU A 249 2.73 17.87 -27.73
N VAL A 250 3.06 16.62 -28.09
CA VAL A 250 3.02 15.49 -27.17
C VAL A 250 4.36 15.34 -26.45
N THR A 251 4.40 15.76 -25.19
CA THR A 251 5.58 15.63 -24.34
C THR A 251 5.41 14.48 -23.34
N SER A 252 6.49 13.77 -23.03
CA SER A 252 6.51 12.69 -22.04
C SER A 252 6.52 13.10 -20.56
N PRO A 253 7.00 14.30 -20.12
CA PRO A 253 7.12 14.64 -18.71
C PRO A 253 5.83 14.49 -17.88
N PRO A 254 4.63 14.86 -18.37
CA PRO A 254 3.39 14.64 -17.61
C PRO A 254 3.14 13.17 -17.26
N LEU A 255 3.52 12.26 -18.15
CA LEU A 255 3.39 10.81 -17.93
C LEU A 255 4.48 10.30 -16.98
N THR A 256 5.75 10.60 -17.27
CA THR A 256 6.89 10.08 -16.49
C THR A 256 6.83 10.54 -15.05
N THR A 257 6.61 11.84 -14.81
CA THR A 257 6.53 12.40 -13.44
C THR A 257 5.36 11.82 -12.63
N THR A 258 4.23 11.50 -13.29
CA THR A 258 3.07 10.91 -12.61
C THR A 258 3.36 9.48 -12.16
N TYR A 259 3.97 8.67 -13.03
CA TYR A 259 4.36 7.29 -12.66
C TYR A 259 5.52 7.24 -11.67
N GLU A 260 6.53 8.11 -11.81
CA GLU A 260 7.62 8.23 -10.84
C GLU A 260 7.09 8.60 -9.45
N SER A 261 6.17 9.56 -9.39
CA SER A 261 5.49 9.94 -8.15
C SER A 261 4.66 8.79 -7.58
N PHE A 262 3.88 8.08 -8.40
CA PHE A 262 3.09 6.94 -7.95
C PHE A 262 3.97 5.84 -7.34
N PHE A 263 4.96 5.36 -8.09
CA PHE A 263 5.80 4.27 -7.60
C PHE A 263 6.74 4.71 -6.46
N GLY A 264 7.11 5.99 -6.41
CA GLY A 264 8.00 6.55 -5.39
C GLY A 264 7.31 6.86 -4.06
N LEU A 265 6.15 7.53 -4.12
CA LEU A 265 5.51 8.21 -2.98
C LEU A 265 4.13 7.65 -2.61
N HIS A 266 3.49 6.87 -3.49
CA HIS A 266 2.14 6.39 -3.20
C HIS A 266 2.13 5.43 -2.00
N PRO A 267 1.21 5.59 -1.03
CA PRO A 267 1.19 4.75 0.19
C PRO A 267 1.04 3.25 -0.04
N LEU A 268 0.40 2.87 -1.16
CA LEU A 268 0.25 1.47 -1.56
C LEU A 268 1.46 0.91 -2.31
N SER A 269 2.40 1.75 -2.76
CA SER A 269 3.67 1.34 -3.38
C SER A 269 4.74 1.15 -2.30
N GLN A 270 4.78 -0.07 -1.74
CA GLN A 270 5.62 -0.41 -0.60
C GLN A 270 6.91 -1.08 -1.06
N VAL A 271 7.96 -0.97 -0.24
CA VAL A 271 9.18 -1.75 -0.45
C VAL A 271 8.85 -3.22 -0.24
N LEU A 272 9.22 -4.07 -1.18
CA LEU A 272 8.96 -5.50 -1.09
C LEU A 272 9.66 -6.08 0.15
N ASP A 273 8.90 -6.80 0.96
CA ASP A 273 9.44 -7.55 2.09
C ASP A 273 10.14 -8.78 1.53
N ARG A 274 11.48 -8.85 1.68
CA ARG A 274 12.32 -9.93 1.17
C ARG A 274 12.94 -10.76 2.30
N THR A 275 12.32 -10.78 3.47
CA THR A 275 12.83 -11.52 4.63
C THR A 275 12.91 -13.02 4.34
N ASN A 276 11.86 -13.59 3.72
CA ASN A 276 11.82 -14.97 3.25
C ASN A 276 10.76 -15.12 2.13
N PRO A 277 10.67 -16.28 1.44
CA PRO A 277 9.70 -16.47 0.37
C PRO A 277 8.24 -16.30 0.83
N LEU A 278 7.91 -16.73 2.05
CA LEU A 278 6.55 -16.58 2.58
C LEU A 278 6.17 -15.11 2.74
N THR A 279 7.04 -14.27 3.29
CA THR A 279 6.72 -12.83 3.45
C THR A 279 6.56 -12.14 2.09
N GLN A 280 7.33 -12.55 1.08
CA GLN A 280 7.17 -12.04 -0.30
C GLN A 280 5.80 -12.39 -0.88
N ILE A 281 5.39 -13.67 -0.79
CA ILE A 281 4.11 -14.15 -1.29
C ILE A 281 2.95 -13.49 -0.56
N VAL A 282 3.01 -13.43 0.78
CA VAL A 282 1.99 -12.79 1.61
C VAL A 282 1.87 -11.31 1.26
N HIS A 283 2.98 -10.58 1.14
CA HIS A 283 2.96 -9.15 0.78
C HIS A 283 2.26 -8.91 -0.57
N GLY A 284 2.51 -9.74 -1.59
CA GLY A 284 1.82 -9.63 -2.87
C GLY A 284 0.33 -9.95 -2.84
N ARG A 285 -0.13 -10.63 -1.79
CA ARG A 285 -1.54 -10.99 -1.57
C ARG A 285 -2.25 -10.09 -0.55
N LYS A 286 -1.61 -9.03 -0.08
CA LYS A 286 -2.21 -8.08 0.86
C LYS A 286 -3.32 -7.25 0.21
N LEU A 287 -4.28 -6.88 1.04
CA LEU A 287 -5.36 -5.94 0.79
C LEU A 287 -5.28 -4.83 1.84
N SER A 288 -5.59 -3.60 1.44
CA SER A 288 -5.55 -2.44 2.34
C SER A 288 -6.79 -1.57 2.19
N TYR A 289 -7.45 -1.26 3.31
CA TYR A 289 -8.47 -0.21 3.39
C TYR A 289 -7.87 1.20 3.40
N LEU A 290 -6.55 1.31 3.55
CA LEU A 290 -5.84 2.58 3.62
C LEU A 290 -5.52 3.14 2.23
N GLY A 291 -5.10 4.40 2.18
CA GLY A 291 -4.67 5.07 0.95
C GLY A 291 -5.72 6.06 0.39
N PRO A 292 -5.45 6.68 -0.76
CA PRO A 292 -6.34 7.67 -1.36
C PRO A 292 -7.75 7.11 -1.59
N GLY A 293 -8.79 7.88 -1.23
CA GLY A 293 -10.19 7.45 -1.32
C GLY A 293 -10.65 6.44 -0.26
N GLY A 294 -9.70 5.85 0.49
CA GLY A 294 -9.96 4.89 1.56
C GLY A 294 -10.05 5.53 2.94
N LEU A 295 -9.67 4.75 3.95
CA LEU A 295 -9.69 5.13 5.36
C LEU A 295 -8.29 5.52 5.85
N THR A 296 -8.24 6.14 7.01
CA THR A 296 -6.99 6.32 7.75
C THR A 296 -7.06 5.52 9.04
N GLY A 297 -5.91 5.06 9.54
CA GLY A 297 -5.86 4.28 10.78
C GLY A 297 -6.51 5.00 11.98
N ARG A 298 -6.45 6.34 12.02
CA ARG A 298 -7.05 7.11 13.13
C ARG A 298 -8.56 7.32 12.99
N THR A 299 -9.08 7.38 11.76
CA THR A 299 -10.50 7.68 11.49
C THR A 299 -11.35 6.43 11.30
N ALA A 300 -10.75 5.26 11.17
CA ALA A 300 -11.48 4.02 11.00
C ALA A 300 -12.21 3.61 12.27
N SER A 301 -13.52 3.34 12.14
CA SER A 301 -14.37 2.90 13.25
C SER A 301 -14.12 1.44 13.61
N PHE A 302 -14.49 1.05 14.83
CA PHE A 302 -14.39 -0.35 15.29
C PHE A 302 -15.14 -1.32 14.38
N ARG A 303 -16.32 -0.95 13.88
CA ARG A 303 -17.13 -1.81 12.99
C ARG A 303 -16.41 -2.20 11.69
N ILE A 304 -15.55 -1.32 11.17
CA ILE A 304 -14.80 -1.61 9.92
C ILE A 304 -13.62 -2.55 10.19
N ARG A 305 -13.07 -2.50 11.40
CA ARG A 305 -11.94 -3.35 11.81
C ARG A 305 -12.37 -4.77 12.19
N ASP A 306 -13.67 -4.95 12.42
CA ASP A 306 -14.24 -6.21 12.86
C ASP A 306 -14.31 -7.23 11.71
N ILE A 307 -14.41 -8.51 12.07
CA ILE A 307 -14.46 -9.60 11.11
C ILE A 307 -15.91 -9.81 10.68
N HIS A 308 -16.23 -9.41 9.45
CA HIS A 308 -17.55 -9.59 8.89
C HIS A 308 -17.72 -11.02 8.32
N PRO A 309 -18.87 -11.71 8.47
CA PRO A 309 -19.12 -13.06 7.92
C PRO A 309 -18.79 -13.23 6.42
N SER A 310 -19.12 -12.22 5.61
CA SER A 310 -18.74 -12.15 4.18
C SER A 310 -17.24 -12.34 3.89
N HIS A 311 -16.35 -12.16 4.87
CA HIS A 311 -14.90 -12.43 4.73
C HIS A 311 -14.58 -13.91 4.53
N TYR A 312 -15.48 -14.83 4.89
CA TYR A 312 -15.27 -16.27 4.82
C TYR A 312 -14.79 -16.71 3.43
N GLY A 313 -13.64 -17.40 3.39
CA GLY A 313 -13.01 -17.87 2.15
C GLY A 313 -12.44 -16.78 1.24
N ARG A 314 -12.52 -15.49 1.62
CA ARG A 314 -12.15 -14.33 0.80
C ARG A 314 -10.99 -13.54 1.39
N ILE A 315 -11.13 -13.11 2.65
CA ILE A 315 -10.11 -12.39 3.41
C ILE A 315 -9.76 -13.23 4.62
N CYS A 316 -8.46 -13.44 4.87
CA CYS A 316 -8.02 -14.18 6.04
C CYS A 316 -8.46 -13.44 7.31
N PRO A 317 -9.23 -14.07 8.22
CA PRO A 317 -9.66 -13.44 9.46
C PRO A 317 -8.53 -13.33 10.50
N ILE A 318 -7.43 -14.07 10.30
CA ILE A 318 -6.32 -14.19 11.28
C ILE A 318 -5.15 -13.28 10.90
N ASP A 319 -4.78 -13.24 9.62
CA ASP A 319 -3.62 -12.47 9.16
C ASP A 319 -3.99 -10.99 8.96
N THR A 320 -3.73 -10.20 10.00
CA THR A 320 -3.86 -8.75 9.99
C THR A 320 -2.69 -8.10 10.74
N SER A 321 -2.38 -6.84 10.41
CA SER A 321 -1.36 -6.09 11.14
C SER A 321 -1.78 -5.83 12.59
N GLU A 322 -0.85 -5.94 13.53
CA GLU A 322 -1.05 -5.50 14.92
C GLU A 322 -1.07 -3.96 15.03
N GLY A 323 -1.61 -3.41 16.12
CA GLY A 323 -1.60 -1.98 16.43
C GLY A 323 -2.67 -1.15 15.68
N ILE A 324 -2.33 0.09 15.29
CA ILE A 324 -3.33 1.05 14.76
C ILE A 324 -3.97 0.62 13.43
N ASN A 325 -3.35 -0.32 12.70
CA ASN A 325 -3.84 -0.78 11.41
C ASN A 325 -4.61 -2.11 11.50
N VAL A 326 -4.88 -2.62 12.70
CA VAL A 326 -5.64 -3.87 12.90
C VAL A 326 -7.00 -3.84 12.19
N GLY A 327 -7.29 -4.90 11.43
CA GLY A 327 -8.50 -5.02 10.61
C GLY A 327 -8.52 -4.13 9.36
N LEU A 328 -7.54 -3.25 9.14
CA LEU A 328 -7.46 -2.37 7.97
C LEU A 328 -6.51 -2.89 6.89
N ILE A 329 -5.57 -3.76 7.28
CA ILE A 329 -4.69 -4.47 6.37
C ILE A 329 -4.88 -5.95 6.64
N GLY A 330 -5.13 -6.72 5.59
CA GLY A 330 -5.28 -8.18 5.68
C GLY A 330 -4.82 -8.86 4.40
N SER A 331 -4.86 -10.19 4.38
CA SER A 331 -4.42 -10.99 3.24
C SER A 331 -5.58 -11.72 2.57
N LEU A 332 -5.47 -11.92 1.25
CA LEU A 332 -6.39 -12.76 0.49
C LEU A 332 -6.34 -14.21 0.98
N SER A 333 -7.51 -14.81 1.20
CA SER A 333 -7.64 -16.25 1.46
C SER A 333 -7.10 -17.08 0.29
N ILE A 334 -6.65 -18.30 0.57
CA ILE A 334 -5.87 -19.15 -0.36
C ILE A 334 -6.50 -19.21 -1.77
N HIS A 335 -7.77 -19.60 -1.86
CA HIS A 335 -8.47 -19.77 -3.14
C HIS A 335 -9.30 -18.56 -3.59
N ALA A 336 -9.21 -17.43 -2.87
CA ALA A 336 -9.92 -16.23 -3.25
C ALA A 336 -9.38 -15.67 -4.57
N ARG A 337 -10.29 -15.17 -5.42
CA ARG A 337 -9.93 -14.46 -6.65
C ARG A 337 -10.65 -13.12 -6.74
N ILE A 338 -10.10 -12.22 -7.53
CA ILE A 338 -10.75 -10.95 -7.88
C ILE A 338 -11.52 -11.17 -9.18
N GLY A 339 -12.84 -11.05 -9.12
CA GLY A 339 -13.72 -11.15 -10.29
C GLY A 339 -13.59 -9.94 -11.22
N HIS A 340 -14.22 -9.99 -12.39
CA HIS A 340 -14.11 -8.96 -13.42
C HIS A 340 -14.53 -7.56 -12.96
N TRP A 341 -15.45 -7.48 -12.00
CA TRP A 341 -15.98 -6.22 -11.46
C TRP A 341 -15.28 -5.77 -10.17
N GLY A 342 -14.13 -6.37 -9.83
CA GLY A 342 -13.41 -6.08 -8.60
C GLY A 342 -14.06 -6.64 -7.33
N SER A 343 -15.01 -7.57 -7.45
CA SER A 343 -15.58 -8.31 -6.31
C SER A 343 -14.68 -9.49 -5.91
N LEU A 344 -14.59 -9.79 -4.62
CA LEU A 344 -13.91 -11.00 -4.15
C LEU A 344 -14.81 -12.22 -4.29
N GLU A 345 -14.31 -13.26 -4.93
CA GLU A 345 -15.02 -14.51 -5.15
C GLU A 345 -14.25 -15.67 -4.51
N SER A 346 -15.00 -16.65 -4.01
CA SER A 346 -14.45 -17.89 -3.44
C SER A 346 -15.06 -19.09 -4.16
N PRO A 347 -14.29 -20.17 -4.34
CA PRO A 347 -14.81 -21.39 -4.93
C PRO A 347 -15.66 -22.16 -3.92
N PHE A 348 -16.73 -22.74 -4.42
CA PHE A 348 -17.63 -23.67 -3.74
C PHE A 348 -17.90 -24.85 -4.68
N TYR A 349 -18.27 -25.99 -4.12
CA TYR A 349 -18.73 -27.13 -4.90
C TYR A 349 -20.25 -27.17 -4.92
N GLU A 350 -20.82 -27.29 -6.12
CA GLU A 350 -22.26 -27.45 -6.29
C GLU A 350 -22.67 -28.84 -5.82
N ILE A 351 -23.60 -28.92 -4.88
CA ILE A 351 -24.18 -30.16 -4.37
C ILE A 351 -25.64 -30.18 -4.79
N SER A 352 -26.02 -31.13 -5.64
CA SER A 352 -27.42 -31.35 -5.99
C SER A 352 -27.72 -32.86 -6.00
N GLU A 353 -28.95 -33.24 -5.65
CA GLU A 353 -29.38 -34.66 -5.66
C GLU A 353 -29.24 -35.34 -7.03
N ARG A 354 -29.15 -34.55 -8.11
CA ARG A 354 -29.07 -35.03 -9.50
C ARG A 354 -27.68 -34.97 -10.12
N SER A 355 -26.70 -34.37 -9.44
CA SER A 355 -25.35 -34.22 -9.97
C SER A 355 -24.46 -35.38 -9.55
N THR A 356 -24.06 -36.21 -10.50
CA THR A 356 -23.02 -37.23 -10.32
C THR A 356 -21.60 -36.67 -10.44
N GLY A 357 -21.46 -35.41 -10.88
CA GLY A 357 -20.17 -34.74 -11.11
C GLY A 357 -19.86 -33.62 -10.12
N VAL A 358 -18.58 -33.49 -9.76
CA VAL A 358 -18.07 -32.39 -8.93
C VAL A 358 -17.88 -31.14 -9.78
N ARG A 359 -18.74 -30.13 -9.59
CA ARG A 359 -18.62 -28.83 -10.29
C ARG A 359 -18.20 -27.74 -9.32
N MET A 360 -17.10 -27.06 -9.62
CA MET A 360 -16.64 -25.90 -8.86
C MET A 360 -17.26 -24.61 -9.41
N LEU A 361 -17.87 -23.81 -8.54
CA LEU A 361 -18.47 -22.52 -8.82
C LEU A 361 -17.80 -21.44 -7.97
N TYR A 362 -17.48 -20.30 -8.57
CA TYR A 362 -16.99 -19.15 -7.81
C TYR A 362 -18.14 -18.22 -7.49
N LEU A 363 -18.38 -17.98 -6.20
CA LEU A 363 -19.49 -17.17 -5.73
C LEU A 363 -18.99 -15.85 -5.12
N SER A 364 -19.65 -14.76 -5.50
CA SER A 364 -19.47 -13.45 -4.89
C SER A 364 -20.19 -13.37 -3.54
N PRO A 365 -19.85 -12.42 -2.64
CA PRO A 365 -20.42 -12.36 -1.30
C PRO A 365 -21.91 -11.97 -1.27
N GLY A 366 -22.47 -11.47 -2.38
CA GLY A 366 -23.91 -11.24 -2.47
C GLY A 366 -24.66 -12.41 -3.09
N SER A 367 -23.95 -13.35 -3.73
CA SER A 367 -24.55 -14.50 -4.40
C SER A 367 -24.60 -15.72 -3.50
N ASP A 368 -23.59 -15.90 -2.63
CA ASP A 368 -23.54 -16.99 -1.67
C ASP A 368 -24.61 -16.89 -0.57
N GLU A 369 -25.08 -15.69 -0.24
CA GLU A 369 -26.22 -15.46 0.69
C GLU A 369 -27.50 -16.23 0.30
N TYR A 370 -27.67 -16.59 -0.98
CA TYR A 370 -28.82 -17.35 -1.47
C TYR A 370 -28.64 -18.88 -1.40
N TYR A 371 -27.48 -19.36 -0.98
CA TYR A 371 -27.16 -20.79 -0.91
C TYR A 371 -26.94 -21.23 0.53
N MET A 372 -27.28 -22.49 0.81
CA MET A 372 -26.88 -23.15 2.05
C MET A 372 -25.47 -23.72 1.85
N VAL A 373 -24.49 -23.21 2.61
CA VAL A 373 -23.09 -23.62 2.51
C VAL A 373 -22.80 -24.67 3.59
N ALA A 374 -22.35 -25.85 3.18
CA ALA A 374 -21.87 -26.89 4.08
C ALA A 374 -20.34 -26.84 4.21
N ALA A 375 -19.83 -27.12 5.41
CA ALA A 375 -18.39 -27.32 5.60
C ALA A 375 -17.99 -28.71 5.08
N GLY A 376 -17.00 -28.76 4.20
CA GLY A 376 -16.42 -30.00 3.70
C GLY A 376 -14.99 -30.17 4.18
N ASN A 377 -14.66 -31.33 4.73
CA ASN A 377 -13.28 -31.70 5.14
C ASN A 377 -12.49 -32.40 4.02
N SER A 378 -13.01 -32.45 2.80
CA SER A 378 -12.50 -33.30 1.73
C SER A 378 -11.72 -32.50 0.69
N LEU A 379 -10.39 -32.52 0.79
CA LEU A 379 -9.48 -32.44 -0.36
C LEU A 379 -8.29 -33.36 -0.10
N ALA A 380 -8.54 -34.68 -0.04
CA ALA A 380 -7.50 -35.64 -0.36
C ALA A 380 -7.33 -35.61 -1.90
N LEU A 381 -6.40 -34.79 -2.38
CA LEU A 381 -5.90 -34.94 -3.74
C LEU A 381 -5.24 -36.32 -3.82
N ASN A 382 -5.79 -37.22 -4.64
CA ASN A 382 -5.15 -38.48 -5.00
C ASN A 382 -3.72 -38.17 -5.48
N ARG A 383 -2.74 -38.74 -4.78
CA ARG A 383 -1.32 -38.65 -5.11
C ARG A 383 -0.98 -39.70 -6.16
N ASP A 384 -1.46 -39.51 -7.38
CA ASP A 384 -0.94 -40.23 -8.54
C ASP A 384 -0.65 -39.21 -9.63
N ILE A 385 0.52 -38.56 -9.55
CA ILE A 385 1.05 -37.74 -10.63
C ILE A 385 2.42 -38.31 -10.99
N GLN A 386 2.48 -38.96 -12.16
CA GLN A 386 3.71 -39.24 -12.89
C GLN A 386 4.37 -37.92 -13.30
N GLU A 387 5.70 -37.88 -13.21
CA GLU A 387 6.51 -36.68 -13.38
C GLU A 387 6.45 -36.09 -14.80
N GLU A 388 5.97 -34.85 -14.93
CA GLU A 388 6.01 -34.02 -16.14
C GLU A 388 6.25 -32.53 -15.78
N GLN A 389 6.70 -31.74 -16.75
CA GLN A 389 7.00 -30.28 -16.76
C GLN A 389 6.58 -29.49 -15.49
N GLY A 390 7.55 -29.08 -14.66
CA GLY A 390 7.30 -28.31 -13.43
C GLY A 390 8.17 -28.68 -12.22
N GLN A 391 9.13 -29.60 -12.39
CA GLN A 391 10.05 -30.01 -11.33
C GLN A 391 10.95 -28.86 -10.85
N ILE A 392 11.27 -28.92 -9.56
CA ILE A 392 12.10 -27.93 -8.88
C ILE A 392 13.56 -28.24 -9.20
N LEU A 393 14.21 -27.34 -9.95
CA LEU A 393 15.59 -27.50 -10.40
C LEU A 393 16.62 -27.09 -9.34
N ALA A 394 16.26 -26.15 -8.47
CA ALA A 394 17.13 -25.64 -7.42
C ALA A 394 16.31 -25.04 -6.27
N ASP A 395 16.84 -25.15 -5.05
CA ASP A 395 16.31 -24.48 -3.87
C ASP A 395 16.71 -23.00 -3.82
N GLY A 396 15.80 -22.19 -3.29
CA GLY A 396 16.02 -20.78 -2.99
C GLY A 396 16.42 -20.55 -1.54
N ALA A 397 16.35 -19.29 -1.12
CA ALA A 397 16.53 -18.95 0.29
C ALA A 397 15.37 -19.52 1.12
N ALA A 398 15.69 -20.26 2.18
CA ALA A 398 14.71 -20.90 3.08
C ALA A 398 13.79 -21.93 2.38
N THR A 399 14.33 -22.71 1.43
CA THR A 399 13.70 -23.92 0.91
C THR A 399 14.67 -25.11 0.92
N VAL A 400 14.14 -26.32 1.08
CA VAL A 400 14.91 -27.58 1.02
C VAL A 400 14.04 -28.62 0.31
N GLY A 401 14.55 -29.22 -0.76
CA GLY A 401 13.82 -30.23 -1.54
C GLY A 401 12.53 -29.67 -2.15
N GLY A 402 12.46 -28.35 -2.38
CA GLY A 402 11.25 -27.69 -2.86
C GLY A 402 10.21 -27.34 -1.81
N GLU A 403 10.42 -27.70 -0.55
CA GLU A 403 9.56 -27.34 0.57
C GLU A 403 10.04 -26.06 1.25
N LEU A 404 9.12 -25.30 1.86
CA LEU A 404 9.44 -24.08 2.58
C LEU A 404 10.04 -24.39 3.97
N ALA A 405 11.30 -24.01 4.18
CA ALA A 405 12.07 -24.26 5.40
C ALA A 405 12.51 -22.94 6.05
N LEU A 406 11.57 -22.23 6.71
CA LEU A 406 11.82 -20.91 7.32
C LEU A 406 12.73 -20.94 8.57
N GLY A 407 12.91 -22.11 9.17
CA GLY A 407 13.67 -22.29 10.40
C GLY A 407 14.17 -23.72 10.53
N LYS A 408 14.63 -24.06 11.73
CA LYS A 408 15.14 -25.40 12.07
C LYS A 408 14.32 -25.98 13.21
N ASN A 409 14.01 -27.27 13.10
CA ASN A 409 13.42 -28.04 14.19
C ASN A 409 14.51 -28.32 15.23
N VAL A 410 14.19 -28.10 16.50
CA VAL A 410 15.10 -28.33 17.63
C VAL A 410 14.37 -29.10 18.72
N LEU A 411 15.10 -29.83 19.55
CA LEU A 411 14.54 -30.48 20.73
C LEU A 411 14.24 -29.42 21.80
N VAL A 412 12.99 -29.36 22.24
CA VAL A 412 12.52 -28.38 23.24
C VAL A 412 11.98 -29.14 24.45
N ALA A 413 12.41 -28.73 25.65
CA ALA A 413 11.89 -29.22 26.92
C ALA A 413 11.10 -28.10 27.63
N TYR A 414 9.84 -28.37 27.95
CA TYR A 414 8.98 -27.45 28.70
C TYR A 414 9.10 -27.72 30.20
N MET A 415 9.98 -26.98 30.88
CA MET A 415 10.15 -27.03 32.33
C MET A 415 10.70 -25.70 32.85
N PRO A 416 10.34 -25.26 34.08
CA PRO A 416 11.00 -24.12 34.70
C PRO A 416 12.47 -24.47 34.97
N TRP A 417 13.39 -23.55 34.68
CA TRP A 417 14.82 -23.74 34.88
C TRP A 417 15.46 -22.53 35.54
N GLU A 418 15.68 -22.60 36.86
CA GLU A 418 16.39 -21.60 37.68
C GLU A 418 15.93 -20.14 37.46
N GLY A 419 14.70 -19.93 37.00
CA GLY A 419 14.16 -18.60 36.64
C GLY A 419 14.73 -17.99 35.37
N TYR A 420 15.61 -18.69 34.62
CA TYR A 420 16.18 -18.19 33.37
C TYR A 420 15.17 -18.18 32.21
N ASN A 421 14.11 -18.97 32.30
CA ASN A 421 12.95 -18.91 31.42
C ASN A 421 11.74 -18.21 32.06
N SER A 422 11.98 -17.22 32.93
CA SER A 422 10.90 -16.36 33.42
C SER A 422 10.34 -15.48 32.30
N GLU A 423 9.02 -15.25 32.31
CA GLU A 423 8.32 -14.42 31.32
C GLU A 423 8.53 -14.94 29.88
N ASP A 424 9.04 -14.10 28.97
CA ASP A 424 9.29 -14.42 27.57
C ASP A 424 10.76 -14.83 27.33
N ALA A 425 11.48 -15.28 28.36
CA ALA A 425 12.88 -15.68 28.21
C ALA A 425 13.02 -17.16 27.85
N VAL A 426 14.02 -17.49 27.01
CA VAL A 426 14.38 -18.86 26.67
C VAL A 426 15.86 -19.13 26.94
N LEU A 427 16.15 -20.34 27.42
CA LEU A 427 17.51 -20.86 27.48
C LEU A 427 17.82 -21.60 26.19
N ILE A 428 19.00 -21.35 25.64
CA ILE A 428 19.47 -22.02 24.44
C ILE A 428 20.72 -22.82 24.77
N SER A 429 20.81 -24.02 24.21
CA SER A 429 22.02 -24.85 24.33
C SER A 429 23.17 -24.22 23.54
N GLU A 430 24.39 -24.26 24.06
CA GLU A 430 25.60 -23.88 23.32
C GLU A 430 25.78 -24.68 22.03
N ARG A 431 25.21 -25.89 21.95
CA ARG A 431 25.20 -26.72 20.74
C ARG A 431 24.65 -25.98 19.53
N LEU A 432 23.60 -25.16 19.71
CA LEU A 432 22.98 -24.40 18.62
C LEU A 432 23.93 -23.37 17.99
N VAL A 433 24.90 -22.87 18.76
CA VAL A 433 25.95 -21.96 18.28
C VAL A 433 27.07 -22.74 17.63
N TYR A 434 27.55 -23.80 18.30
CA TYR A 434 28.66 -24.61 17.80
C TYR A 434 28.36 -25.29 16.45
N GLU A 435 27.13 -25.79 16.28
CA GLU A 435 26.67 -26.45 15.06
C GLU A 435 26.11 -25.46 14.01
N ASP A 436 26.24 -24.15 14.22
CA ASP A 436 25.80 -23.11 13.27
C ASP A 436 24.30 -23.19 12.88
N ILE A 437 23.44 -23.79 13.72
CA ILE A 437 22.03 -24.07 13.42
C ILE A 437 21.22 -22.79 13.17
N TYR A 438 21.44 -21.77 14.02
CA TYR A 438 20.80 -20.45 13.92
C TYR A 438 21.78 -19.37 13.50
N THR A 439 22.65 -19.70 12.56
CA THR A 439 23.57 -18.74 11.93
C THR A 439 22.97 -18.16 10.65
N SER A 440 23.02 -16.85 10.49
CA SER A 440 22.56 -16.12 9.31
C SER A 440 23.68 -15.35 8.61
N PHE A 441 23.52 -15.14 7.30
CA PHE A 441 24.39 -14.26 6.52
C PHE A 441 23.67 -12.96 6.19
N HIS A 442 24.29 -11.84 6.56
CA HIS A 442 23.78 -10.51 6.27
C HIS A 442 24.68 -9.80 5.27
N ILE A 443 24.11 -9.42 4.12
CA ILE A 443 24.82 -8.61 3.13
C ILE A 443 24.45 -7.14 3.36
N ARG A 444 25.46 -6.33 3.72
CA ARG A 444 25.30 -4.88 3.88
C ARG A 444 25.95 -4.14 2.71
N LYS A 445 25.23 -3.16 2.18
CA LYS A 445 25.72 -2.24 1.13
C LYS A 445 26.20 -0.94 1.78
N TYR A 446 27.46 -0.60 1.55
CA TYR A 446 28.05 0.68 1.89
C TYR A 446 28.27 1.48 0.60
N GLU A 447 27.95 2.77 0.61
CA GLU A 447 27.99 3.61 -0.59
C GLU A 447 28.65 4.94 -0.25
N ILE A 448 29.54 5.39 -1.13
CA ILE A 448 30.15 6.72 -1.08
C ILE A 448 30.09 7.36 -2.46
N HIS A 449 29.82 8.65 -2.46
CA HIS A 449 29.78 9.47 -3.67
C HIS A 449 30.98 10.43 -3.69
N THR A 450 31.53 10.65 -4.88
CA THR A 450 32.52 11.69 -5.13
C THR A 450 31.82 12.90 -5.74
N HIS A 451 32.15 14.08 -5.21
CA HIS A 451 31.59 15.34 -5.69
C HIS A 451 32.68 16.34 -6.04
N VAL A 452 32.33 17.33 -6.85
CA VAL A 452 33.16 18.52 -7.02
C VAL A 452 32.72 19.56 -6.01
N THR A 453 33.62 19.91 -5.09
CA THR A 453 33.41 20.99 -4.13
C THR A 453 33.85 22.32 -4.73
N SER A 454 33.47 23.43 -4.09
CA SER A 454 33.96 24.77 -4.47
C SER A 454 35.49 24.92 -4.37
N GLN A 455 36.14 24.06 -3.59
CA GLN A 455 37.59 24.03 -3.38
C GLN A 455 38.31 23.03 -4.30
N GLY A 456 37.58 22.29 -5.15
CA GLY A 456 38.12 21.32 -6.09
C GLY A 456 37.42 19.96 -6.08
N PRO A 457 37.78 19.06 -7.01
CA PRO A 457 37.22 17.71 -7.08
C PRO A 457 37.73 16.83 -5.93
N GLU A 458 36.83 16.06 -5.33
CA GLU A 458 37.22 14.99 -4.41
C GLU A 458 37.95 13.88 -5.16
N LYS A 459 39.00 13.31 -4.54
CA LYS A 459 39.83 12.25 -5.15
C LYS A 459 39.72 10.97 -4.34
N VAL A 460 39.58 9.85 -5.04
CA VAL A 460 39.69 8.51 -4.46
C VAL A 460 41.15 8.08 -4.57
N THR A 461 41.77 7.75 -3.45
CA THR A 461 43.19 7.38 -3.38
C THR A 461 43.49 6.54 -2.14
N ASN A 462 44.54 5.73 -2.20
CA ASN A 462 45.10 5.02 -1.05
C ASN A 462 46.16 5.86 -0.30
N GLU A 463 46.64 6.95 -0.89
CA GLU A 463 47.60 7.88 -0.28
C GLU A 463 46.86 8.89 0.60
N ILE A 464 46.55 8.50 1.84
CA ILE A 464 45.83 9.36 2.77
C ILE A 464 46.78 9.81 3.90
N PRO A 465 47.03 11.13 4.04
CA PRO A 465 47.96 11.64 5.05
C PRO A 465 47.43 11.41 6.46
N HIS A 466 48.36 11.23 7.42
CA HIS A 466 48.07 11.09 8.85
C HIS A 466 47.29 9.83 9.29
N LEU A 467 47.10 8.88 8.37
CA LEU A 467 46.55 7.56 8.70
C LEU A 467 47.64 6.52 8.87
N GLU A 468 47.45 5.63 9.84
CA GLU A 468 48.35 4.51 10.05
C GLU A 468 48.27 3.50 8.90
N ALA A 469 49.41 2.95 8.50
CA ALA A 469 49.51 1.97 7.41
C ALA A 469 48.61 0.74 7.61
N HIS A 470 48.31 0.38 8.87
CA HIS A 470 47.45 -0.76 9.18
C HIS A 470 46.02 -0.55 8.65
N LEU A 471 45.47 0.67 8.64
CA LEU A 471 44.11 0.94 8.16
C LEU A 471 43.98 0.91 6.64
N LEU A 472 45.11 1.07 5.94
CA LEU A 472 45.20 1.10 4.48
C LEU A 472 45.50 -0.28 3.89
N ARG A 473 45.81 -1.29 4.73
CA ARG A 473 46.23 -2.65 4.31
C ARG A 473 45.27 -3.35 3.35
N ASN A 474 43.98 -3.02 3.45
CA ASN A 474 42.91 -3.67 2.70
C ASN A 474 42.58 -2.94 1.38
N LEU A 475 43.19 -1.78 1.12
CA LEU A 475 42.93 -0.96 -0.07
C LEU A 475 43.84 -1.38 -1.24
N ASP A 476 43.30 -1.30 -2.45
CA ASP A 476 44.03 -1.44 -3.69
C ASP A 476 44.82 -0.16 -4.05
N LYS A 477 45.50 -0.18 -5.20
CA LYS A 477 46.27 0.98 -5.72
C LYS A 477 45.39 2.21 -6.00
N LYS A 478 44.08 2.06 -6.10
CA LYS A 478 43.13 3.14 -6.38
C LYS A 478 42.48 3.69 -5.11
N GLY A 479 42.73 3.10 -3.95
CA GLY A 479 42.09 3.48 -2.68
C GLY A 479 40.75 2.80 -2.43
N ILE A 480 40.48 1.65 -3.05
CA ILE A 480 39.23 0.90 -2.87
C ILE A 480 39.56 -0.45 -2.23
N VAL A 481 38.72 -0.89 -1.29
CA VAL A 481 38.90 -2.19 -0.64
C VAL A 481 38.94 -3.35 -1.65
N MET A 482 39.89 -4.25 -1.46
CA MET A 482 40.07 -5.43 -2.32
C MET A 482 38.95 -6.45 -2.10
N LEU A 483 38.51 -7.10 -3.18
CA LEU A 483 37.54 -8.19 -3.13
C LEU A 483 38.11 -9.36 -2.31
N GLY A 484 37.27 -9.97 -1.47
CA GLY A 484 37.64 -11.10 -0.63
C GLY A 484 38.31 -10.74 0.69
N SER A 485 38.71 -9.47 0.90
CA SER A 485 39.35 -9.00 2.13
C SER A 485 38.45 -9.15 3.36
N TRP A 486 39.06 -9.50 4.49
CA TRP A 486 38.43 -9.45 5.80
C TRP A 486 38.58 -8.05 6.38
N VAL A 487 37.45 -7.44 6.72
CA VAL A 487 37.39 -6.07 7.23
C VAL A 487 36.75 -6.05 8.62
N GLU A 488 37.29 -5.19 9.47
CA GLU A 488 36.87 -4.99 10.84
C GLU A 488 36.47 -3.54 11.09
N THR A 489 35.90 -3.29 12.26
CA THR A 489 35.41 -1.96 12.64
C THR A 489 36.53 -0.94 12.54
N GLY A 490 36.27 0.18 11.85
CA GLY A 490 37.24 1.24 11.64
C GLY A 490 38.11 1.10 10.39
N ASP A 491 38.17 -0.08 9.76
CA ASP A 491 38.89 -0.26 8.49
C ASP A 491 38.31 0.64 7.40
N ILE A 492 39.18 1.17 6.55
CA ILE A 492 38.79 2.01 5.42
C ILE A 492 38.34 1.12 4.26
N LEU A 493 37.12 1.32 3.79
CA LEU A 493 36.55 0.65 2.64
C LEU A 493 36.84 1.40 1.34
N VAL A 494 36.79 2.73 1.39
CA VAL A 494 37.12 3.60 0.26
C VAL A 494 37.84 4.83 0.79
N GLY A 495 39.08 5.01 0.34
CA GLY A 495 39.89 6.18 0.62
C GLY A 495 39.42 7.38 -0.19
N LYS A 496 38.98 8.44 0.48
CA LYS A 496 38.50 9.66 -0.17
C LYS A 496 39.10 10.90 0.49
N LEU A 497 39.60 11.80 -0.35
CA LEU A 497 40.15 13.09 0.04
C LEU A 497 39.31 14.22 -0.53
N THR A 498 38.91 15.15 0.33
CA THR A 498 38.24 16.39 -0.06
C THR A 498 39.23 17.55 0.03
N PRO A 499 39.44 18.34 -1.04
CA PRO A 499 40.37 19.47 -0.98
C PRO A 499 39.88 20.53 0.02
N GLN A 500 40.80 21.07 0.80
CA GLN A 500 40.51 22.11 1.79
C GLN A 500 41.58 23.21 1.73
N VAL A 501 41.13 24.44 1.47
CA VAL A 501 42.00 25.62 1.60
C VAL A 501 41.94 26.07 3.05
N VAL A 502 42.92 25.64 3.85
CA VAL A 502 43.07 26.12 5.22
C VAL A 502 44.04 27.30 5.21
N LYS A 503 43.58 28.48 5.64
CA LYS A 503 44.48 29.61 5.91
C LYS A 503 45.23 29.32 7.21
N GLU A 504 46.56 29.44 7.20
CA GLU A 504 47.41 29.26 8.40
C GLU A 504 46.95 30.14 9.57
N SER A 505 46.32 31.29 9.28
CA SER A 505 45.74 32.20 10.26
C SER A 505 44.57 31.65 11.07
N SER A 506 44.03 30.48 10.73
CA SER A 506 42.88 29.85 11.41
C SER A 506 43.25 28.92 12.57
N TYR A 507 44.51 28.48 12.65
CA TYR A 507 44.99 27.65 13.76
C TYR A 507 45.39 28.51 14.97
N ALA A 508 45.20 27.98 16.17
CA ALA A 508 45.66 28.61 17.39
C ALA A 508 47.20 28.79 17.37
N PRO A 509 47.77 29.84 18.01
CA PRO A 509 49.21 30.07 18.04
C PRO A 509 50.02 28.86 18.52
N GLU A 510 49.49 28.10 19.48
CA GLU A 510 50.08 26.89 20.05
C GLU A 510 50.20 25.78 18.99
N ASP A 511 49.15 25.57 18.19
CA ASP A 511 49.15 24.58 17.10
C ASP A 511 50.12 24.96 15.97
N ARG A 512 50.30 26.26 15.70
CA ARG A 512 51.29 26.73 14.71
C ARG A 512 52.71 26.49 15.19
N LEU A 513 52.99 26.78 16.46
CA LEU A 513 54.29 26.52 17.07
C LEU A 513 54.61 25.03 17.04
N LEU A 514 53.65 24.18 17.43
CA LEU A 514 53.82 22.72 17.46
C LEU A 514 54.09 22.15 16.06
N ARG A 515 53.38 22.65 15.02
CA ARG A 515 53.65 22.27 13.63
C ARG A 515 55.01 22.72 13.13
N ALA A 516 55.45 23.93 13.51
CA ALA A 516 56.76 24.46 13.14
C ALA A 516 57.91 23.66 13.78
N ILE A 517 57.76 23.24 15.04
CA ILE A 517 58.73 22.40 15.76
C ILE A 517 58.80 21.00 15.15
N LEU A 518 57.67 20.39 14.82
CA LEU A 518 57.59 19.03 14.29
C LEU A 518 57.74 18.94 12.75
N GLY A 519 57.88 20.07 12.05
CA GLY A 519 57.98 20.10 10.59
C GLY A 519 56.72 19.58 9.86
N ILE A 520 55.55 19.61 10.51
CA ILE A 520 54.31 19.05 9.96
C ILE A 520 53.69 20.04 8.97
N GLN A 521 53.74 19.70 7.67
CA GLN A 521 53.10 20.49 6.62
C GLN A 521 51.58 20.55 6.80
N VAL A 522 50.98 21.69 6.44
CA VAL A 522 49.52 21.85 6.46
C VAL A 522 48.90 20.97 5.38
N SER A 523 48.09 20.00 5.79
CA SER A 523 47.35 19.14 4.87
C SER A 523 46.39 19.97 4.02
N THR A 524 46.60 19.98 2.71
CA THR A 524 45.74 20.67 1.71
C THR A 524 44.44 19.93 1.42
N SER A 525 44.22 18.77 2.07
CA SER A 525 43.05 17.92 1.91
C SER A 525 42.61 17.34 3.26
N LYS A 526 41.31 17.16 3.40
CA LYS A 526 40.64 16.54 4.55
C LYS A 526 40.24 15.12 4.19
N GLU A 527 40.47 14.19 5.12
CA GLU A 527 39.98 12.83 5.03
C GLU A 527 38.44 12.78 5.09
N THR A 528 37.80 12.20 4.07
CA THR A 528 36.36 11.94 4.00
C THR A 528 36.07 10.50 3.56
N CYS A 529 36.92 9.57 4.00
CA CYS A 529 36.86 8.15 3.63
C CYS A 529 35.58 7.45 4.10
N LEU A 530 35.20 6.41 3.37
CA LEU A 530 34.19 5.45 3.81
C LEU A 530 34.84 4.44 4.76
N LYS A 531 34.51 4.50 6.05
CA LYS A 531 34.98 3.56 7.08
C LYS A 531 33.88 2.57 7.43
N LEU A 532 34.27 1.34 7.80
CA LEU A 532 33.32 0.37 8.32
C LEU A 532 32.84 0.82 9.72
N PRO A 533 31.53 0.99 9.95
CA PRO A 533 31.00 1.49 11.21
C PRO A 533 31.21 0.50 12.36
N ILE A 534 31.04 1.01 13.59
CA ILE A 534 31.20 0.27 14.83
C ILE A 534 30.34 -1.00 14.85
N GLY A 535 30.94 -2.12 15.23
CA GLY A 535 30.30 -3.44 15.28
C GLY A 535 30.21 -4.15 13.93
N GLY A 536 30.76 -3.56 12.86
CA GLY A 536 30.91 -4.21 11.57
C GLY A 536 32.13 -5.12 11.53
N ARG A 537 31.93 -6.38 11.10
CA ARG A 537 32.98 -7.32 10.71
C ARG A 537 32.45 -8.20 9.60
N GLY A 538 33.27 -8.52 8.60
CA GLY A 538 32.84 -9.41 7.53
C GLY A 538 33.82 -9.51 6.37
N ARG A 539 33.39 -10.21 5.34
CA ARG A 539 34.16 -10.41 4.11
C ARG A 539 33.60 -9.55 2.99
N VAL A 540 34.47 -8.85 2.27
CA VAL A 540 34.08 -8.09 1.07
C VAL A 540 33.72 -9.08 -0.05
N ILE A 541 32.47 -9.06 -0.50
CA ILE A 541 31.95 -9.99 -1.52
C ILE A 541 31.83 -9.37 -2.90
N ASP A 542 31.57 -8.06 -2.99
CA ASP A 542 31.40 -7.36 -4.26
C ASP A 542 31.76 -5.87 -4.07
N VAL A 543 32.33 -5.27 -5.10
CA VAL A 543 32.72 -3.86 -5.15
C VAL A 543 32.37 -3.34 -6.54
N ARG A 544 31.55 -2.29 -6.60
CA ARG A 544 31.10 -1.69 -7.85
C ARG A 544 31.41 -0.22 -7.89
N TRP A 545 32.17 0.18 -8.89
CA TRP A 545 32.43 1.57 -9.22
C TRP A 545 31.57 1.98 -10.41
N ILE A 546 30.63 2.89 -10.18
CA ILE A 546 29.66 3.36 -11.15
C ILE A 546 30.01 4.79 -11.54
N GLN A 547 30.33 4.98 -12.81
CA GLN A 547 30.55 6.29 -13.43
C GLN A 547 29.38 6.60 -14.37
N LYS A 548 28.79 7.80 -14.28
CA LYS A 548 27.76 8.23 -15.24
C LYS A 548 28.41 8.53 -16.59
N ARG A 549 28.05 7.75 -17.63
CA ARG A 549 28.43 8.05 -19.02
C ARG A 549 27.54 9.18 -19.57
N GLY A 550 28.17 10.28 -19.99
CA GLY A 550 27.51 11.44 -20.61
C GLY A 550 27.40 12.64 -19.69
N GLY A 551 28.19 13.69 -19.97
CA GLY A 551 28.40 14.87 -19.12
C GLY A 551 29.89 15.14 -18.97
N SER A 552 30.29 16.38 -18.68
CA SER A 552 31.70 16.82 -18.53
C SER A 552 32.56 15.89 -17.65
N SER A 553 33.88 16.06 -17.65
CA SER A 553 34.86 15.25 -16.88
C SER A 553 34.68 15.23 -15.35
N TYR A 554 33.55 15.72 -14.84
CA TYR A 554 33.23 15.95 -13.43
C TYR A 554 31.88 15.37 -13.04
N ASN A 555 31.47 14.26 -13.65
CA ASN A 555 30.29 13.53 -13.21
C ASN A 555 30.55 12.87 -11.84
N PRO A 556 29.59 12.93 -10.89
CA PRO A 556 29.75 12.28 -9.61
C PRO A 556 29.88 10.78 -9.80
N GLU A 557 30.92 10.21 -9.23
CA GLU A 557 31.12 8.76 -9.22
C GLU A 557 30.52 8.17 -7.96
N THR A 558 30.12 6.91 -8.05
CA THR A 558 29.51 6.19 -6.93
C THR A 558 30.21 4.88 -6.75
N ILE A 559 30.78 4.66 -5.57
CA ILE A 559 31.44 3.41 -5.20
C ILE A 559 30.56 2.70 -4.18
N ARG A 560 30.23 1.44 -4.48
CA ARG A 560 29.41 0.56 -3.64
C ARG A 560 30.25 -0.63 -3.21
N VAL A 561 30.28 -0.89 -1.92
CA VAL A 561 30.97 -2.04 -1.31
C VAL A 561 29.93 -2.91 -0.62
N TYR A 562 29.94 -4.20 -0.93
CA TYR A 562 29.06 -5.19 -0.32
C TYR A 562 29.88 -6.09 0.61
N ILE A 563 29.46 -6.15 1.87
CA ILE A 563 30.13 -6.93 2.91
C ILE A 563 29.16 -7.99 3.40
N SER A 564 29.58 -9.25 3.35
CA SER A 564 28.88 -10.38 3.95
C SER A 564 29.33 -10.54 5.41
N GLN A 565 28.36 -10.59 6.32
CA GLN A 565 28.57 -10.72 7.74
C GLN A 565 27.91 -12.02 8.20
N LYS A 566 28.70 -12.96 8.73
CA LYS A 566 28.20 -14.15 9.44
C LYS A 566 27.74 -13.70 10.82
N ARG A 567 26.48 -13.96 11.17
CA ARG A 567 25.91 -13.66 12.49
C ARG A 567 25.36 -14.95 13.08
N GLU A 568 26.00 -15.41 14.15
CA GLU A 568 25.49 -16.45 15.02
C GLU A 568 24.41 -15.86 15.95
N ILE A 569 23.50 -16.71 16.42
CA ILE A 569 22.53 -16.37 17.46
C ILE A 569 23.28 -15.86 18.70
N LYS A 570 22.76 -14.81 19.35
CA LYS A 570 23.32 -14.16 20.55
C LYS A 570 22.28 -14.01 21.66
N VAL A 571 22.73 -13.90 22.91
CA VAL A 571 21.88 -13.45 24.02
C VAL A 571 21.27 -12.08 23.66
N GLY A 572 19.96 -11.97 23.82
CA GLY A 572 19.16 -10.82 23.39
C GLY A 572 18.52 -10.97 22.01
N ASP A 573 18.90 -11.98 21.21
CA ASP A 573 18.22 -12.27 19.97
C ASP A 573 16.83 -12.88 20.24
N LYS A 574 15.89 -12.59 19.34
CA LYS A 574 14.50 -13.03 19.43
C LYS A 574 14.28 -14.30 18.62
N VAL A 575 13.69 -15.30 19.24
CA VAL A 575 13.28 -16.56 18.62
C VAL A 575 11.76 -16.67 18.71
N ALA A 576 11.13 -17.33 17.74
CA ALA A 576 9.69 -17.54 17.77
C ALA A 576 9.31 -18.87 17.13
N GLY A 577 8.29 -19.51 17.68
CA GLY A 577 7.60 -20.62 17.03
C GLY A 577 6.46 -20.13 16.14
N ARG A 578 5.84 -21.08 15.41
CA ARG A 578 4.71 -20.79 14.50
C ARG A 578 3.39 -20.51 15.22
N HIS A 579 3.34 -20.74 16.53
CA HIS A 579 2.12 -20.64 17.34
C HIS A 579 2.01 -19.33 18.13
N GLY A 580 2.84 -18.33 17.80
CA GLY A 580 2.82 -17.02 18.45
C GLY A 580 3.66 -16.92 19.72
N ASN A 581 4.31 -18.00 20.14
CA ASN A 581 5.33 -17.96 21.19
C ASN A 581 6.54 -17.16 20.70
N LYS A 582 6.81 -16.04 21.38
CA LYS A 582 7.87 -15.08 21.06
C LYS A 582 8.77 -15.00 22.27
N GLU A 583 10.02 -15.43 22.14
CA GLU A 583 10.95 -15.56 23.25
C GLU A 583 12.28 -14.83 22.98
N LEU A 584 12.94 -14.38 24.04
CA LEU A 584 14.25 -13.73 24.02
C LEU A 584 15.31 -14.68 24.58
N ALA A 585 16.36 -14.94 23.82
CA ALA A 585 17.47 -15.77 24.29
C ALA A 585 18.18 -15.07 25.46
N ARG A 586 18.15 -15.67 26.65
CA ARG A 586 18.68 -15.03 27.87
C ARG A 586 20.04 -15.56 28.32
N LYS A 587 20.31 -16.84 28.07
CA LYS A 587 21.57 -17.47 28.48
C LYS A 587 21.88 -18.68 27.61
N TYR A 588 23.17 -18.89 27.39
CA TYR A 588 23.70 -20.14 26.88
C TYR A 588 23.89 -21.14 28.01
N LEU A 589 23.37 -22.34 27.81
CA LEU A 589 23.55 -23.42 28.75
C LEU A 589 24.62 -24.38 28.21
N VAL A 590 25.71 -24.51 28.98
CA VAL A 590 26.85 -25.38 28.68
C VAL A 590 26.41 -26.83 28.81
N LEU A 591 26.72 -27.66 27.82
CA LEU A 591 26.25 -29.06 27.74
C LEU A 591 26.51 -29.88 29.01
N ARG A 592 27.63 -29.65 29.73
CA ARG A 592 27.94 -30.33 31.00
C ARG A 592 26.93 -30.05 32.11
N SER A 593 26.35 -28.84 32.14
CA SER A 593 25.36 -28.45 33.14
C SER A 593 23.98 -29.09 32.94
N LEU A 594 23.68 -29.63 31.74
CA LEU A 594 22.47 -30.43 31.50
C LEU A 594 22.57 -31.81 32.16
N GLY A 595 23.78 -32.40 32.23
CA GLY A 595 23.94 -33.79 32.68
C GLY A 595 24.34 -33.95 34.15
N GLU A 596 25.12 -33.03 34.71
CA GLU A 596 25.82 -33.30 36.00
C GLU A 596 25.18 -32.64 37.22
N GLN A 597 24.42 -31.55 37.08
CA GLN A 597 24.13 -30.68 38.22
C GLN A 597 22.76 -30.90 38.88
N TYR A 598 21.82 -31.53 38.20
CA TYR A 598 20.50 -31.83 38.77
C TYR A 598 20.10 -33.24 38.35
N ARG A 599 19.47 -33.98 39.27
CA ARG A 599 18.78 -35.24 38.99
C ARG A 599 17.64 -35.00 37.99
N ILE A 600 17.98 -34.71 36.75
CA ILE A 600 17.09 -34.93 35.62
C ILE A 600 16.75 -36.42 35.70
N PRO A 601 15.47 -36.82 35.75
CA PRO A 601 15.10 -38.23 35.77
C PRO A 601 15.87 -38.94 34.65
N LYS A 602 16.50 -40.09 34.93
CA LYS A 602 17.30 -40.88 33.96
C LYS A 602 16.64 -41.02 32.57
N MET A 603 15.30 -40.92 32.52
CA MET A 603 14.49 -40.86 31.29
C MET A 603 14.83 -39.70 30.34
N LEU A 604 15.11 -38.50 30.85
CA LEU A 604 15.44 -37.31 30.06
C LEU A 604 16.92 -37.25 29.69
N GLN A 605 17.80 -37.85 30.50
CA GLN A 605 19.23 -37.98 30.20
C GLN A 605 19.44 -38.82 28.93
N ASN A 606 18.68 -39.93 28.81
CA ASN A 606 18.64 -40.73 27.58
C ASN A 606 18.08 -39.95 26.37
N LEU A 607 17.21 -38.95 26.54
CA LEU A 607 16.70 -38.15 25.40
C LEU A 607 17.73 -37.15 24.87
N PHE A 608 18.61 -36.62 25.73
CA PHE A 608 19.73 -35.78 25.31
C PHE A 608 20.89 -36.63 24.75
N ASP A 609 21.14 -37.81 25.32
CA ASP A 609 22.20 -38.74 24.87
C ASP A 609 21.80 -39.64 23.68
N CYS A 610 20.51 -39.88 23.41
CA CYS A 610 20.06 -40.66 22.24
C CYS A 610 19.98 -39.84 20.94
N SER A 611 20.26 -38.54 20.97
CA SER A 611 20.37 -37.71 19.76
C SER A 611 21.79 -37.71 19.14
N PHE A 612 22.64 -38.64 19.60
CA PHE A 612 24.02 -38.85 19.11
C PHE A 612 24.13 -39.85 17.95
N GLU A 613 23.03 -40.50 17.55
CA GLU A 613 23.02 -41.32 16.33
C GLU A 613 22.37 -40.55 15.18
N ASN A 614 23.17 -40.41 14.11
CA ASN A 614 22.81 -39.82 12.84
C ASN A 614 21.41 -40.25 12.39
N TYR A 615 20.50 -39.28 12.31
CA TYR A 615 19.43 -39.34 11.32
C TYR A 615 19.82 -38.41 10.19
N ASP A 616 20.62 -38.95 9.26
CA ASP A 616 20.57 -38.53 7.88
C ASP A 616 19.16 -38.83 7.37
N LEU A 617 18.38 -37.78 7.11
CA LEU A 617 17.17 -37.80 6.28
C LEU A 617 17.17 -36.57 5.39
#